data_AF-A0A8C6LVG2-F1
#
_entry.id   AF-A0A8C6LVG2-F1
#
_cell.length_a   1.000
_cell.length_b   1.000
_cell.length_c   1.000
_cell.angle_alpha   90.00
_cell.angle_beta   90.00
_cell.angle_gamma   90.00
#
_symmetry.space_group_name_H-M   'P 1'
#
loop_
_entity.id
_entity.type
_entity.pdbx_description
1 polymer ?
#
loop_
_entity_poly.entity_id
_entity_poly.type
_entity_poly.pdbx_seq_one_letter_code
_entity_poly.pdbx_strand_id
1 'polypeptide(L)'
;YCCSFIFSLNCWGIPYLSKHCSQRYQMIGEMLSKNEHDIVLLQEVWSEKDYLYLKKQLSNSHPYSHYYKSGVIGSGLAIFSKHRIYDTFLYRYSLNGYPYMAHHGDWFGGKAVGMAVVNLGGLTANIYVTHLHAEYSREKDTYLAHRVVQAWELQEFIRHTSAGADVVILGGDLNMHPEDLGCRLLRSYTGLRDSYLETAKFDGCENGITLIADNTFINKKELIPFETGIRIDYILFKGTSKTHIYCDFMSTTKGSVPDHPFPYSDHEALTAQLRLKFNIPAETGSDELSKTRDSPAGYSNGHNGKIMRKIDVTFDTYCLFFVLVPSHPPREAG
;
A
#
# COMPACT_ATOMS: atom_id res chain seq x y z
N TYR A 1 -11.66 -23.30 3.68
CA TYR A 1 -11.34 -21.98 4.26
C TYR A 1 -9.83 -21.84 4.26
N CYS A 2 -9.32 -20.68 3.86
CA CYS A 2 -7.89 -20.37 3.93
C CYS A 2 -7.73 -19.13 4.82
N CYS A 3 -6.79 -19.15 5.76
CA CYS A 3 -6.39 -17.98 6.52
C CYS A 3 -5.04 -17.52 6.01
N SER A 4 -4.87 -16.22 5.83
CA SER A 4 -3.62 -15.62 5.38
C SER A 4 -3.22 -14.47 6.29
N PHE A 5 -1.97 -14.44 6.71
CA PHE A 5 -1.38 -13.36 7.48
C PHE A 5 -0.66 -12.38 6.55
N ILE A 6 -1.12 -11.14 6.54
CA ILE A 6 -0.54 -10.05 5.75
C ILE A 6 0.21 -9.11 6.69
N PHE A 7 1.46 -8.83 6.37
CA PHE A 7 2.33 -7.92 7.12
C PHE A 7 2.64 -6.68 6.30
N SER A 8 2.64 -5.50 6.93
CA SER A 8 3.13 -4.25 6.33
C SER A 8 4.03 -3.48 7.29
N LEU A 9 5.12 -2.91 6.79
CA LEU A 9 6.00 -2.02 7.56
C LEU A 9 6.72 -1.02 6.65
N ASN A 10 6.65 0.27 6.99
CA ASN A 10 7.63 1.24 6.55
C ASN A 10 8.93 1.03 7.35
N CYS A 11 10.00 0.60 6.66
CA CYS A 11 11.27 0.22 7.28
C CYS A 11 12.17 1.40 7.64
N TRP A 12 11.82 2.63 7.25
CA TRP A 12 12.64 3.83 7.46
C TRP A 12 14.09 3.61 7.03
N GLY A 13 14.32 3.12 5.81
CA GLY A 13 15.66 2.76 5.33
C GLY A 13 16.39 3.91 4.66
N ILE A 14 16.06 5.17 4.96
CA ILE A 14 16.57 6.36 4.26
C ILE A 14 18.09 6.43 4.45
N PRO A 15 18.89 6.40 3.36
CA PRO A 15 20.34 6.47 3.44
C PRO A 15 20.80 7.73 4.18
N TYR A 16 21.78 7.58 5.07
CA TYR A 16 22.40 8.64 5.88
C TYR A 16 21.51 9.35 6.92
N LEU A 17 20.18 9.31 6.78
CA LEU A 17 19.24 9.90 7.74
C LEU A 17 18.83 8.90 8.83
N SER A 18 18.58 7.65 8.44
CA SER A 18 18.00 6.65 9.33
C SER A 18 19.04 6.09 10.30
N LYS A 19 18.70 6.10 11.59
CA LYS A 19 19.59 5.62 12.65
C LYS A 19 19.56 4.10 12.75
N HIS A 20 20.70 3.52 13.13
CA HIS A 20 20.87 2.08 13.39
C HIS A 20 20.36 1.17 12.25
N CYS A 21 20.44 1.65 11.00
CA CYS A 21 19.79 1.00 9.85
C CYS A 21 20.16 -0.49 9.74
N SER A 22 21.45 -0.84 9.76
CA SER A 22 21.88 -2.24 9.67
C SER A 22 21.37 -3.10 10.83
N GLN A 23 21.37 -2.60 12.07
CA GLN A 23 20.84 -3.35 13.22
C GLN A 23 19.32 -3.53 13.11
N ARG A 24 18.59 -2.49 12.69
CA ARG A 24 17.13 -2.58 12.51
C ARG A 24 16.75 -3.56 11.41
N TYR A 25 17.45 -3.58 10.28
CA TYR A 25 17.21 -4.57 9.24
C TYR A 25 17.49 -6.02 9.71
N GLN A 26 18.47 -6.23 10.59
CA GLN A 26 18.68 -7.53 11.25
C GLN A 26 17.47 -7.90 12.12
N MET A 27 17.03 -6.98 12.99
CA MET A 27 15.84 -7.18 13.83
C MET A 27 14.57 -7.46 13.01
N ILE A 28 14.34 -6.70 11.93
CA ILE A 28 13.22 -6.91 11.01
C ILE A 28 13.31 -8.28 10.36
N GLY A 29 14.50 -8.68 9.87
CA GLY A 29 14.73 -10.00 9.28
C GLY A 29 14.46 -11.13 10.26
N GLU A 30 14.89 -11.01 11.51
CA GLU A 30 14.61 -11.99 12.57
C GLU A 30 13.13 -12.10 12.91
N MET A 31 12.46 -10.96 13.07
CA MET A 31 11.01 -10.91 13.31
C MET A 31 10.23 -11.58 12.16
N LEU A 32 10.55 -11.25 10.92
CA LEU A 32 9.90 -11.81 9.74
C LEU A 32 10.21 -13.30 9.52
N SER A 33 11.37 -13.79 9.96
CA SER A 33 11.71 -15.21 9.91
C SER A 33 11.00 -16.04 10.99
N LYS A 34 10.70 -15.46 12.15
CA LYS A 34 10.04 -16.15 13.28
C LYS A 34 8.52 -16.18 13.13
N ASN A 35 7.93 -15.14 12.54
CA ASN A 35 6.49 -14.99 12.42
C ASN A 35 5.97 -15.62 11.12
N GLU A 36 4.80 -16.27 11.19
CA GLU A 36 4.22 -17.00 10.05
C GLU A 36 3.43 -16.08 9.09
N HIS A 37 4.01 -14.98 8.64
CA HIS A 37 3.38 -14.14 7.61
C HIS A 37 3.36 -14.87 6.27
N ASP A 38 2.29 -14.72 5.49
CA ASP A 38 2.21 -15.31 4.14
C ASP A 38 2.68 -14.32 3.08
N ILE A 39 2.39 -13.03 3.32
CA ILE A 39 2.74 -11.90 2.47
C ILE A 39 3.31 -10.78 3.36
N VAL A 40 4.42 -10.21 2.95
CA VAL A 40 5.13 -9.13 3.63
C VAL A 40 5.30 -7.97 2.64
N LEU A 41 4.82 -6.80 3.03
CA LEU A 41 4.76 -5.58 2.22
C LEU A 41 5.63 -4.51 2.87
N LEU A 42 6.78 -4.20 2.29
CA LEU A 42 7.73 -3.26 2.88
C LEU A 42 7.80 -1.95 2.10
N GLN A 43 7.87 -0.85 2.83
CA GLN A 43 8.12 0.49 2.31
C GLN A 43 9.49 0.99 2.82
N GLU A 44 10.02 2.01 2.15
CA GLU A 44 11.33 2.62 2.47
C GLU A 44 12.53 1.65 2.54
N VAL A 45 12.47 0.57 1.77
CA VAL A 45 13.65 -0.27 1.47
C VAL A 45 14.45 0.37 0.34
N TRP A 46 15.09 1.51 0.60
CA TRP A 46 15.77 2.30 -0.43
C TRP A 46 17.08 1.67 -0.93
N SER A 47 17.72 0.87 -0.08
CA SER A 47 19.03 0.27 -0.33
C SER A 47 18.88 -1.16 -0.88
N GLU A 48 19.41 -1.40 -2.08
CA GLU A 48 19.43 -2.74 -2.67
C GLU A 48 20.20 -3.74 -1.80
N LYS A 49 21.22 -3.28 -1.08
CA LYS A 49 21.96 -4.10 -0.12
C LYS A 49 21.04 -4.61 1.01
N ASP A 50 20.19 -3.74 1.55
CA ASP A 50 19.29 -4.10 2.64
C ASP A 50 18.15 -5.02 2.15
N TYR A 51 17.64 -4.80 0.94
CA TYR A 51 16.74 -5.75 0.27
C TYR A 51 17.40 -7.13 0.09
N LEU A 52 18.63 -7.17 -0.45
CA LEU A 52 19.34 -8.43 -0.67
C LEU A 52 19.67 -9.16 0.64
N TYR A 53 19.95 -8.42 1.72
CA TYR A 53 20.09 -8.98 3.06
C TYR A 53 18.79 -9.67 3.51
N LEU A 54 17.64 -8.97 3.44
CA LEU A 54 16.34 -9.55 3.78
C LEU A 54 16.00 -10.76 2.92
N LYS A 55 16.25 -10.68 1.61
CA LYS A 55 16.04 -11.80 0.67
C LYS A 55 16.84 -13.04 1.04
N LYS A 56 18.09 -12.87 1.47
CA LYS A 56 18.90 -13.99 1.95
C LYS A 56 18.34 -14.55 3.26
N GLN A 57 18.04 -13.68 4.22
CA GLN A 57 17.57 -14.05 5.56
C GLN A 57 16.22 -14.76 5.53
N LEU A 58 15.32 -14.34 4.63
CA LEU A 58 13.96 -14.85 4.49
C LEU A 58 13.85 -15.97 3.46
N SER A 59 14.95 -16.47 2.90
CA SER A 59 14.92 -17.44 1.79
C SER A 59 14.15 -18.73 2.10
N ASN A 60 14.14 -19.16 3.37
CA ASN A 60 13.39 -20.34 3.82
C ASN A 60 11.91 -20.05 4.15
N SER A 61 11.61 -18.86 4.68
CA SER A 61 10.24 -18.51 5.11
C SER A 61 9.43 -17.83 4.00
N HIS A 62 10.06 -16.98 3.20
CA HIS A 62 9.46 -16.24 2.09
C HIS A 62 10.36 -16.35 0.84
N PRO A 63 10.42 -17.52 0.19
CA PRO A 63 11.34 -17.78 -0.92
C PRO A 63 11.09 -16.89 -2.15
N TYR A 64 9.88 -16.33 -2.29
CA TYR A 64 9.53 -15.47 -3.41
C TYR A 64 9.56 -14.00 -2.99
N SER A 65 10.25 -13.18 -3.76
CA SER A 65 10.36 -11.75 -3.47
C SER A 65 10.53 -10.92 -4.73
N HIS A 66 10.09 -9.66 -4.64
CA HIS A 66 10.28 -8.67 -5.70
C HIS A 66 10.64 -7.32 -5.10
N TYR A 67 11.61 -6.65 -5.71
CA TYR A 67 12.05 -5.31 -5.36
C TYR A 67 11.70 -4.35 -6.50
N TYR A 68 10.84 -3.37 -6.23
CA TYR A 68 10.33 -2.47 -7.25
C TYR A 68 11.28 -1.29 -7.44
N LYS A 69 12.04 -1.30 -8.53
CA LYS A 69 12.96 -0.19 -8.86
C LYS A 69 12.19 0.93 -9.58
N SER A 70 12.27 2.16 -9.09
CA SER A 70 11.67 3.38 -9.65
C SER A 70 12.60 4.57 -9.47
N GLY A 71 12.38 5.67 -10.19
CA GLY A 71 13.08 6.94 -9.93
C GLY A 71 14.60 6.85 -10.04
N VAL A 72 15.30 7.72 -9.30
CA VAL A 72 16.77 7.77 -9.27
C VAL A 72 17.31 6.85 -8.18
N ILE A 73 16.65 6.80 -7.02
CA ILE A 73 17.12 6.03 -5.85
C ILE A 73 16.32 4.75 -5.57
N GLY A 74 15.33 4.39 -6.40
CA GLY A 74 14.42 3.25 -6.16
C GLY A 74 13.07 3.70 -5.58
N SER A 75 12.01 2.88 -5.68
CA SER A 75 10.69 3.23 -5.09
C SER A 75 10.61 3.03 -3.58
N GLY A 76 11.59 2.33 -3.00
CA GLY A 76 11.58 1.87 -1.61
C GLY A 76 10.61 0.71 -1.35
N LEU A 77 9.96 0.15 -2.37
CA LEU A 77 8.94 -0.90 -2.18
C LEU A 77 9.51 -2.30 -2.42
N ALA A 78 9.16 -3.23 -1.52
CA ALA A 78 9.47 -4.65 -1.68
C ALA A 78 8.28 -5.52 -1.23
N ILE A 79 8.14 -6.67 -1.89
CA ILE A 79 7.23 -7.74 -1.45
C ILE A 79 8.04 -9.01 -1.20
N PHE A 80 7.75 -9.69 -0.10
CA PHE A 80 8.17 -11.05 0.18
C PHE A 80 6.94 -11.94 0.38
N SER A 81 7.00 -13.18 -0.08
CA SER A 81 5.85 -14.07 -0.15
C SER A 81 6.27 -15.53 0.07
N LYS A 82 5.47 -16.25 0.85
CA LYS A 82 5.50 -17.73 0.89
C LYS A 82 5.03 -18.34 -0.43
N HIS A 83 4.10 -17.67 -1.09
CA HIS A 83 3.46 -18.12 -2.32
C HIS A 83 4.23 -17.62 -3.55
N ARG A 84 4.23 -18.43 -4.61
CA ARG A 84 4.86 -18.04 -5.88
C ARG A 84 4.23 -16.75 -6.41
N ILE A 85 5.09 -15.81 -6.79
CA ILE A 85 4.70 -14.61 -7.53
C ILE A 85 4.67 -14.98 -9.01
N TYR A 86 3.50 -14.84 -9.63
CA TYR A 86 3.27 -15.16 -11.04
C TYR A 86 3.55 -13.98 -11.95
N ASP A 87 3.21 -12.78 -11.50
CA ASP A 87 3.41 -11.54 -12.26
C ASP A 87 3.63 -10.37 -11.32
N THR A 88 4.28 -9.33 -11.83
CA THR A 88 4.56 -8.09 -11.10
C THR A 88 4.39 -6.87 -12.00
N PHE A 89 3.82 -5.81 -11.46
CA PHE A 89 3.66 -4.54 -12.17
C PHE A 89 4.07 -3.38 -11.27
N LEU A 90 4.73 -2.37 -11.83
CA LEU A 90 5.06 -1.14 -11.13
C LEU A 90 4.40 0.05 -11.83
N TYR A 91 3.65 0.84 -11.07
CA TYR A 91 3.14 2.11 -11.53
C TYR A 91 3.72 3.24 -10.69
N ARG A 92 4.57 4.06 -11.33
CA ARG A 92 5.12 5.28 -10.71
C ARG A 92 4.10 6.41 -10.84
N TYR A 93 3.82 7.07 -9.74
CA TYR A 93 2.90 8.20 -9.73
C TYR A 93 3.42 9.38 -10.56
N SER A 94 2.52 10.19 -11.10
CA SER A 94 2.88 11.32 -11.94
C SER A 94 3.48 12.48 -11.13
N LEU A 95 2.98 12.71 -9.91
CA LEU A 95 3.32 13.87 -9.10
C LEU A 95 4.07 13.47 -7.83
N ASN A 96 5.41 13.50 -7.87
CA ASN A 96 6.31 12.99 -6.81
C ASN A 96 7.07 14.08 -6.05
N GLY A 97 6.74 15.36 -6.21
CA GLY A 97 7.36 16.46 -5.48
C GLY A 97 8.10 17.41 -6.41
N TYR A 98 8.99 18.21 -5.83
CA TYR A 98 9.74 19.24 -6.55
C TYR A 98 11.25 18.94 -6.53
N PRO A 99 11.94 18.97 -7.69
CA PRO A 99 13.37 18.63 -7.76
C PRO A 99 14.27 19.56 -6.95
N TYR A 100 13.87 20.83 -6.80
CA TYR A 100 14.65 21.84 -6.07
C TYR A 100 14.50 21.71 -4.54
N MET A 101 13.50 20.97 -4.05
CA MET A 101 13.34 20.70 -2.61
C MET A 101 14.17 19.48 -2.22
N ALA A 102 15.50 19.61 -2.28
CA ALA A 102 16.42 18.49 -2.07
C ALA A 102 16.25 17.78 -0.71
N HIS A 103 15.78 18.51 0.30
CA HIS A 103 15.50 18.00 1.64
C HIS A 103 14.20 17.18 1.74
N HIS A 104 13.35 17.19 0.71
CA HIS A 104 12.13 16.39 0.62
C HIS A 104 12.34 15.25 -0.40
N GLY A 105 12.72 14.09 0.11
CA GLY A 105 13.28 12.98 -0.68
C GLY A 105 12.33 12.32 -1.69
N ASP A 106 11.02 12.60 -1.62
CA ASP A 106 9.97 11.97 -2.44
C ASP A 106 10.23 12.08 -3.95
N TRP A 107 10.77 13.23 -4.41
CA TRP A 107 11.04 13.44 -5.84
C TRP A 107 12.10 12.48 -6.36
N PHE A 108 13.15 12.23 -5.57
CA PHE A 108 14.25 11.33 -5.96
C PHE A 108 13.82 9.87 -5.90
N GLY A 109 12.98 9.51 -4.91
CA GLY A 109 12.43 8.17 -4.74
C GLY A 109 11.45 7.77 -5.86
N GLY A 110 10.67 8.72 -6.37
CA GLY A 110 9.66 8.41 -7.38
C GLY A 110 8.61 7.44 -6.83
N LYS A 111 7.79 7.95 -5.89
CA LYS A 111 6.71 7.22 -5.22
C LYS A 111 5.83 6.47 -6.21
N ALA A 112 5.34 5.32 -5.78
CA ALA A 112 4.74 4.33 -6.68
C ALA A 112 3.80 3.37 -5.95
N VAL A 113 3.12 2.54 -6.74
CA VAL A 113 2.49 1.29 -6.30
C VAL A 113 3.10 0.12 -7.05
N GLY A 114 3.58 -0.86 -6.29
CA GLY A 114 3.97 -2.18 -6.80
C GLY A 114 2.80 -3.15 -6.66
N MET A 115 2.60 -4.00 -7.66
CA MET A 115 1.60 -5.07 -7.67
C MET A 115 2.29 -6.41 -7.88
N ALA A 116 1.87 -7.44 -7.16
CA ALA A 116 2.20 -8.82 -7.39
C ALA A 116 0.93 -9.67 -7.53
N VAL A 117 0.93 -10.60 -8.48
CA VAL A 117 -0.12 -11.63 -8.61
C VAL A 117 0.37 -12.92 -7.95
N VAL A 118 -0.37 -13.43 -6.99
CA VAL A 118 -0.05 -14.67 -6.24
C VAL A 118 -1.27 -15.58 -6.15
N ASN A 119 -1.04 -16.85 -5.80
CA ASN A 119 -2.12 -17.77 -5.45
C ASN A 119 -2.23 -17.88 -3.92
N LEU A 120 -3.34 -17.39 -3.34
CA LEU A 120 -3.64 -17.52 -1.92
C LEU A 120 -4.77 -18.52 -1.72
N GLY A 121 -4.43 -19.72 -1.26
CA GLY A 121 -5.43 -20.75 -0.95
C GLY A 121 -6.26 -21.19 -2.15
N GLY A 122 -5.67 -21.26 -3.34
CA GLY A 122 -6.35 -21.61 -4.59
C GLY A 122 -6.99 -20.43 -5.32
N LEU A 123 -6.99 -19.23 -4.73
CA LEU A 123 -7.59 -18.02 -5.28
C LEU A 123 -6.53 -17.11 -5.90
N THR A 124 -6.87 -16.44 -7.01
CA THR A 124 -6.00 -15.44 -7.62
C THR A 124 -6.06 -14.16 -6.79
N ALA A 125 -4.93 -13.79 -6.18
CA ALA A 125 -4.82 -12.59 -5.37
C ALA A 125 -3.90 -11.55 -6.01
N ASN A 126 -4.41 -10.33 -6.15
CA ASN A 126 -3.59 -9.17 -6.47
C ASN A 126 -3.20 -8.46 -5.19
N ILE A 127 -1.90 -8.39 -4.96
CA ILE A 127 -1.28 -7.80 -3.78
C ILE A 127 -0.61 -6.50 -4.19
N TYR A 128 -0.96 -5.41 -3.54
CA TYR A 128 -0.44 -4.08 -3.80
C TYR A 128 0.37 -3.59 -2.60
N VAL A 129 1.54 -3.04 -2.87
CA VAL A 129 2.36 -2.31 -1.90
C VAL A 129 2.52 -0.88 -2.38
N THR A 130 2.33 0.11 -1.52
CA THR A 130 2.53 1.51 -1.89
C THR A 130 3.13 2.32 -0.76
N HIS A 131 3.71 3.45 -1.13
CA HIS A 131 4.12 4.52 -0.23
C HIS A 131 3.77 5.82 -0.94
N LEU A 132 2.83 6.60 -0.40
CA LEU A 132 2.44 7.88 -0.97
C LEU A 132 3.42 8.99 -0.54
N HIS A 133 3.29 10.17 -1.12
CA HIS A 133 4.13 11.33 -0.81
C HIS A 133 4.03 11.65 0.69
N ALA A 134 5.13 12.02 1.33
CA ALA A 134 5.12 12.36 2.76
C ALA A 134 4.33 13.64 3.07
N GLU A 135 3.73 13.71 4.26
CA GLU A 135 3.19 14.94 4.85
C GLU A 135 4.24 15.58 5.77
N TYR A 136 5.00 16.54 5.26
CA TYR A 136 6.06 17.20 6.04
C TYR A 136 5.54 18.21 7.08
N SER A 137 4.30 18.67 6.95
CA SER A 137 3.66 19.59 7.88
C SER A 137 2.15 19.56 7.74
N ARG A 138 1.43 19.25 8.81
CA ARG A 138 -0.04 19.26 8.82
C ARG A 138 -0.63 20.67 8.64
N GLU A 139 0.01 21.67 9.24
CA GLU A 139 -0.47 23.06 9.18
C GLU A 139 -0.18 23.72 7.82
N LYS A 140 0.97 23.41 7.21
CA LYS A 140 1.44 24.01 5.95
C LYS A 140 1.75 22.95 4.90
N ASP A 141 0.73 22.19 4.56
CA ASP A 141 0.88 21.08 3.65
C ASP A 141 0.91 21.50 2.18
N THR A 142 2.11 21.81 1.67
CA THR A 142 2.31 22.12 0.25
C THR A 142 2.14 20.90 -0.67
N TYR A 143 2.06 19.69 -0.11
CA TYR A 143 2.01 18.43 -0.84
C TYR A 143 0.64 17.76 -0.79
N LEU A 144 -0.39 18.43 -0.26
CA LEU A 144 -1.76 17.89 -0.24
C LEU A 144 -2.21 17.46 -1.63
N ALA A 145 -2.02 18.34 -2.62
CA ALA A 145 -2.38 18.05 -4.00
C ALA A 145 -1.61 16.85 -4.57
N HIS A 146 -0.35 16.66 -4.15
CA HIS A 146 0.44 15.49 -4.54
C HIS A 146 -0.21 14.21 -3.99
N ARG A 147 -0.47 14.17 -2.68
CA ARG A 147 -1.08 12.98 -2.04
C ARG A 147 -2.46 12.68 -2.60
N VAL A 148 -3.28 13.70 -2.88
CA VAL A 148 -4.62 13.51 -3.47
C VAL A 148 -4.54 12.96 -4.90
N VAL A 149 -3.65 13.49 -5.75
CA VAL A 149 -3.45 12.97 -7.12
C VAL A 149 -2.93 11.53 -7.07
N GLN A 150 -1.93 11.24 -6.23
CA GLN A 150 -1.41 9.89 -6.09
C GLN A 150 -2.47 8.90 -5.59
N ALA A 151 -3.32 9.31 -4.64
CA ALA A 151 -4.44 8.48 -4.18
C ALA A 151 -5.47 8.23 -5.29
N TRP A 152 -5.73 9.22 -6.14
CA TRP A 152 -6.58 9.07 -7.32
C TRP A 152 -5.96 8.12 -8.37
N GLU A 153 -4.65 8.23 -8.61
CA GLU A 153 -3.95 7.31 -9.52
C GLU A 153 -3.92 5.88 -8.97
N LEU A 154 -3.65 5.72 -7.66
CA LEU A 154 -3.67 4.43 -6.97
C LEU A 154 -5.03 3.73 -7.12
N GLN A 155 -6.13 4.47 -6.90
CA GLN A 155 -7.46 3.88 -6.99
C GLN A 155 -7.85 3.49 -8.42
N GLU A 156 -7.50 4.30 -9.44
CA GLU A 156 -7.67 3.90 -10.84
C GLU A 156 -6.80 2.69 -11.20
N PHE A 157 -5.53 2.67 -10.77
CA PHE A 157 -4.62 1.55 -11.01
C PHE A 157 -5.17 0.25 -10.43
N ILE A 158 -5.64 0.25 -9.17
CA ILE A 158 -6.26 -0.92 -8.54
C ILE A 158 -7.52 -1.33 -9.31
N ARG A 159 -8.40 -0.40 -9.68
CA ARG A 159 -9.63 -0.71 -10.42
C ARG A 159 -9.36 -1.38 -11.77
N HIS A 160 -8.36 -0.90 -12.51
CA HIS A 160 -8.01 -1.43 -13.82
C HIS A 160 -7.26 -2.75 -13.78
N THR A 161 -6.49 -3.01 -12.73
CA THR A 161 -5.68 -4.23 -12.62
C THR A 161 -6.35 -5.35 -11.83
N SER A 162 -7.36 -5.06 -11.01
CA SER A 162 -7.99 -6.06 -10.12
C SER A 162 -9.21 -6.78 -10.68
N ALA A 163 -9.63 -6.49 -11.92
CA ALA A 163 -10.86 -7.06 -12.49
C ALA A 163 -10.88 -8.60 -12.55
N GLY A 164 -9.71 -9.23 -12.70
CA GLY A 164 -9.57 -10.70 -12.75
C GLY A 164 -9.18 -11.36 -11.41
N ALA A 165 -9.06 -10.59 -10.33
CA ALA A 165 -8.63 -11.12 -9.04
C ALA A 165 -9.81 -11.55 -8.15
N ASP A 166 -9.68 -12.68 -7.48
CA ASP A 166 -10.62 -13.15 -6.46
C ASP A 166 -10.44 -12.40 -5.13
N VAL A 167 -9.19 -11.99 -4.87
CA VAL A 167 -8.75 -11.31 -3.65
C VAL A 167 -7.91 -10.10 -4.03
N VAL A 168 -8.17 -8.96 -3.39
CA VAL A 168 -7.38 -7.74 -3.56
C VAL A 168 -6.95 -7.29 -2.19
N ILE A 169 -5.63 -7.12 -2.00
CA ILE A 169 -5.04 -6.65 -0.74
C ILE A 169 -4.08 -5.50 -1.08
N LEU A 170 -4.23 -4.37 -0.42
CA LEU A 170 -3.33 -3.24 -0.47
C LEU A 170 -2.70 -3.06 0.90
N GLY A 171 -1.38 -2.97 0.97
CA GLY A 171 -0.67 -2.58 2.19
C GLY A 171 0.29 -1.43 1.95
N GLY A 172 0.47 -0.60 2.95
CA GLY A 172 1.57 0.36 3.00
C GLY A 172 1.19 1.69 3.63
N ASP A 173 2.13 2.62 3.49
CA ASP A 173 2.08 3.96 4.06
C ASP A 173 1.37 4.92 3.09
N LEU A 174 0.18 5.37 3.47
CA LEU A 174 -0.59 6.33 2.68
C LEU A 174 -0.28 7.78 3.01
N ASN A 175 0.54 8.05 4.04
CA ASN A 175 0.86 9.41 4.51
C ASN A 175 -0.38 10.31 4.69
N MET A 176 -1.51 9.70 5.06
CA MET A 176 -2.80 10.35 5.19
C MET A 176 -3.60 9.72 6.31
N HIS A 177 -4.30 10.56 7.05
CA HIS A 177 -5.21 10.13 8.10
C HIS A 177 -6.46 9.44 7.50
N PRO A 178 -7.19 8.65 8.31
CA PRO A 178 -8.33 7.89 7.81
C PRO A 178 -9.42 8.73 7.13
N GLU A 179 -9.65 9.95 7.64
CA GLU A 179 -10.68 10.88 7.14
C GLU A 179 -10.18 11.86 6.07
N ASP A 180 -8.89 11.84 5.74
CA ASP A 180 -8.34 12.67 4.69
C ASP A 180 -8.94 12.31 3.33
N LEU A 181 -9.04 13.31 2.45
CA LEU A 181 -9.73 13.17 1.17
C LEU A 181 -9.19 12.00 0.34
N GLY A 182 -7.87 11.81 0.28
CA GLY A 182 -7.26 10.72 -0.49
C GLY A 182 -7.64 9.33 0.02
N CYS A 183 -7.65 9.12 1.35
CA CYS A 183 -8.09 7.86 1.97
C CYS A 183 -9.56 7.57 1.67
N ARG A 184 -10.44 8.59 1.80
CA ARG A 184 -11.86 8.46 1.49
C ARG A 184 -12.11 8.18 0.01
N LEU A 185 -11.40 8.85 -0.90
CA LEU A 185 -11.46 8.61 -2.34
C LEU A 185 -11.04 7.18 -2.67
N LEU A 186 -9.87 6.75 -2.18
CA LEU A 186 -9.34 5.40 -2.40
C LEU A 186 -10.35 4.32 -1.99
N ARG A 187 -10.87 4.39 -0.76
CA ARG A 187 -11.82 3.39 -0.24
C ARG A 187 -13.15 3.41 -0.99
N SER A 188 -13.71 4.59 -1.25
CA SER A 188 -15.03 4.73 -1.87
C SER A 188 -15.07 4.18 -3.30
N TYR A 189 -14.01 4.38 -4.08
CA TYR A 189 -13.98 3.97 -5.48
C TYR A 189 -13.39 2.58 -5.71
N THR A 190 -12.52 2.08 -4.83
CA THR A 190 -12.01 0.70 -4.94
C THR A 190 -12.94 -0.31 -4.27
N GLY A 191 -13.73 0.10 -3.27
CA GLY A 191 -14.47 -0.78 -2.38
C GLY A 191 -13.60 -1.52 -1.37
N LEU A 192 -12.33 -1.10 -1.21
CA LEU A 192 -11.44 -1.66 -0.21
C LEU A 192 -11.89 -1.31 1.20
N ARG A 193 -11.91 -2.32 2.07
CA ARG A 193 -12.23 -2.20 3.50
C ARG A 193 -10.96 -2.15 4.33
N ASP A 194 -10.98 -1.39 5.41
CA ASP A 194 -9.86 -1.19 6.32
C ASP A 194 -9.83 -2.33 7.35
N SER A 195 -8.73 -3.09 7.39
CA SER A 195 -8.57 -4.18 8.38
C SER A 195 -8.71 -3.70 9.82
N TYR A 196 -8.30 -2.48 10.13
CA TYR A 196 -8.45 -1.94 11.48
C TYR A 196 -9.93 -1.73 11.84
N LEU A 197 -10.74 -1.28 10.88
CA LEU A 197 -12.17 -1.05 11.10
C LEU A 197 -13.00 -2.34 11.05
N GLU A 198 -12.52 -3.36 10.33
CA GLU A 198 -13.23 -4.62 10.11
C GLU A 198 -12.81 -5.73 11.08
N THR A 199 -11.71 -5.56 11.81
CA THR A 199 -11.18 -6.62 12.66
C THR A 199 -12.11 -6.96 13.81
N ALA A 200 -12.30 -8.25 14.09
CA ALA A 200 -13.04 -8.71 15.26
C ALA A 200 -12.23 -8.53 16.57
N LYS A 201 -10.90 -8.56 16.48
CA LYS A 201 -9.99 -8.42 17.62
C LYS A 201 -8.77 -7.61 17.23
N PHE A 202 -8.42 -6.62 18.05
CA PHE A 202 -7.27 -5.77 17.83
C PHE A 202 -6.29 -5.84 19.01
N ASP A 203 -5.00 -5.94 18.72
CA ASP A 203 -3.92 -5.83 19.71
C ASP A 203 -2.82 -4.90 19.20
N GLY A 204 -2.77 -3.67 19.70
CA GLY A 204 -1.86 -2.65 19.18
C GLY A 204 -2.01 -1.32 19.88
N CYS A 205 -1.49 -0.27 19.26
CA CYS A 205 -1.63 1.10 19.73
C CYS A 205 -3.08 1.57 19.62
N GLU A 206 -3.51 2.42 20.56
CA GLU A 206 -4.84 2.99 20.55
C GLU A 206 -5.15 3.67 19.19
N ASN A 207 -6.39 3.57 18.73
CA ASN A 207 -6.84 4.09 17.43
C ASN A 207 -6.09 3.53 16.20
N GLY A 208 -5.29 2.47 16.39
CA GLY A 208 -4.46 1.89 15.33
C GLY A 208 -3.32 2.82 14.92
N ILE A 209 -2.82 3.66 15.83
CA ILE A 209 -1.69 4.57 15.57
C ILE A 209 -0.48 3.77 15.07
N THR A 210 0.17 4.29 14.03
CA THR A 210 1.34 3.68 13.40
C THR A 210 2.58 4.56 13.48
N LEU A 211 2.42 5.84 13.78
CA LEU A 211 3.50 6.75 14.19
C LEU A 211 3.22 7.20 15.61
N ILE A 212 3.89 6.57 16.58
CA ILE A 212 3.67 6.84 18.01
C ILE A 212 4.53 8.01 18.47
N ALA A 213 3.96 8.97 19.20
CA ALA A 213 4.70 10.13 19.71
C ALA A 213 5.91 9.79 20.62
N ASP A 214 5.91 8.62 21.25
CA ASP A 214 6.99 8.13 22.10
C ASP A 214 8.07 7.33 21.33
N ASN A 215 7.90 7.14 20.02
CA ASN A 215 8.93 6.51 19.20
C ASN A 215 10.18 7.42 19.13
N THR A 216 11.34 6.85 19.48
CA THR A 216 12.61 7.58 19.59
C THR A 216 13.16 8.13 18.27
N PHE A 217 12.61 7.71 17.14
CA PHE A 217 13.03 8.12 15.81
C PHE A 217 12.17 9.23 15.20
N ILE A 218 10.98 9.47 15.75
CA ILE A 218 10.06 10.49 15.23
C ILE A 218 10.45 11.88 15.75
N ASN A 219 10.32 12.88 14.89
CA ASN A 219 10.36 14.28 15.29
C ASN A 219 8.98 14.73 15.80
N LYS A 220 8.84 14.95 17.12
CA LYS A 220 7.56 15.34 17.75
C LYS A 220 6.89 16.57 17.13
N LYS A 221 7.64 17.45 16.45
CA LYS A 221 7.06 18.61 15.76
C LYS A 221 6.20 18.22 14.55
N GLU A 222 6.51 17.10 13.90
CA GLU A 222 5.77 16.59 12.74
C GLU A 222 4.41 16.02 13.17
N LEU A 223 4.28 15.64 14.44
CA LEU A 223 3.03 15.10 14.98
C LEU A 223 2.06 16.17 15.45
N ILE A 224 2.43 17.45 15.60
CA ILE A 224 1.49 18.50 16.04
C ILE A 224 0.40 18.67 14.97
N PRO A 225 -0.90 18.54 15.30
CA PRO A 225 -1.55 18.61 16.63
C PRO A 225 -1.91 17.26 17.31
N PHE A 226 -1.42 16.14 16.81
CA PHE A 226 -1.71 14.79 17.28
C PHE A 226 -0.74 14.32 18.38
N GLU A 227 -1.03 14.71 19.62
CA GLU A 227 -0.15 14.48 20.79
C GLU A 227 0.22 13.00 21.02
N THR A 228 -0.68 12.07 20.71
CA THR A 228 -0.46 10.62 20.92
C THR A 228 0.18 9.93 19.71
N GLY A 229 0.14 10.55 18.54
CA GLY A 229 0.55 9.95 17.27
C GLY A 229 -0.56 9.86 16.22
N ILE A 230 -0.21 9.31 15.06
CA ILE A 230 -1.07 9.28 13.87
C ILE A 230 -1.15 7.88 13.25
N ARG A 231 -2.26 7.59 12.56
CA ARG A 231 -2.41 6.38 11.75
C ARG A 231 -2.31 6.76 10.28
N ILE A 232 -1.25 6.30 9.63
CA ILE A 232 -1.01 6.54 8.19
C ILE A 232 -0.62 5.28 7.42
N ASP A 233 -0.39 4.16 8.10
CA ASP A 233 -0.16 2.86 7.48
C ASP A 233 -1.42 2.01 7.53
N TYR A 234 -1.68 1.27 6.46
CA TYR A 234 -2.92 0.52 6.30
C TYR A 234 -2.69 -0.85 5.67
N ILE A 235 -3.53 -1.81 6.06
CA ILE A 235 -3.80 -3.02 5.28
C ILE A 235 -5.28 -2.97 4.90
N LEU A 236 -5.56 -2.78 3.62
CA LEU A 236 -6.90 -2.72 3.06
C LEU A 236 -7.17 -3.96 2.20
N PHE A 237 -8.41 -4.42 2.16
CA PHE A 237 -8.76 -5.62 1.41
C PHE A 237 -10.18 -5.61 0.84
N LYS A 238 -10.39 -6.37 -0.22
CA LYS A 238 -11.72 -6.74 -0.72
C LYS A 238 -11.67 -8.10 -1.40
N GLY A 239 -12.81 -8.78 -1.42
CA GLY A 239 -13.04 -9.94 -2.25
C GLY A 239 -14.00 -9.63 -3.38
N THR A 240 -14.54 -10.67 -4.00
CA THR A 240 -15.58 -10.59 -5.04
C THR A 240 -16.94 -10.98 -4.48
N SER A 241 -17.96 -11.03 -5.34
CA SER A 241 -19.26 -11.62 -4.97
C SER A 241 -19.20 -13.11 -4.65
N LYS A 242 -18.14 -13.82 -5.08
CA LYS A 242 -17.93 -15.26 -4.82
C LYS A 242 -16.94 -15.51 -3.68
N THR A 243 -16.08 -14.54 -3.39
CA THR A 243 -15.02 -14.65 -2.39
C THR A 243 -15.25 -13.64 -1.28
N HIS A 244 -15.68 -14.11 -0.11
CA HIS A 244 -15.81 -13.28 1.07
C HIS A 244 -14.52 -13.30 1.90
N ILE A 245 -14.13 -12.12 2.39
CA ILE A 245 -12.94 -11.95 3.23
C ILE A 245 -13.37 -11.36 4.56
N TYR A 246 -12.81 -11.87 5.65
CA TYR A 246 -13.04 -11.39 7.01
C TYR A 246 -11.68 -11.08 7.64
N CYS A 247 -11.59 -9.99 8.41
CA CYS A 247 -10.44 -9.72 9.24
C CYS A 247 -10.72 -10.27 10.64
N ASP A 248 -10.13 -11.42 10.95
CA ASP A 248 -10.39 -12.10 12.23
C ASP A 248 -9.54 -11.48 13.36
N PHE A 249 -8.37 -10.98 13.02
CA PHE A 249 -7.43 -10.35 13.94
C PHE A 249 -6.57 -9.32 13.21
N MET A 250 -6.24 -8.24 13.91
CA MET A 250 -5.22 -7.29 13.48
C MET A 250 -4.36 -6.86 14.68
N SER A 251 -3.09 -6.61 14.44
CA SER A 251 -2.18 -6.05 15.44
C SER A 251 -1.27 -4.98 14.88
N THR A 252 -0.79 -4.12 15.77
CA THR A 252 0.39 -3.29 15.51
C THR A 252 1.51 -3.65 16.49
N THR A 253 2.76 -3.39 16.11
CA THR A 253 3.80 -3.20 17.14
C THR A 253 3.48 -1.96 17.99
N LYS A 254 4.18 -1.82 19.13
CA LYS A 254 3.90 -0.80 20.15
C LYS A 254 5.13 0.04 20.51
N GLY A 255 6.01 0.25 19.54
CA GLY A 255 7.29 0.93 19.66
C GLY A 255 8.37 0.04 20.26
N SER A 256 8.30 -0.24 21.56
CA SER A 256 9.35 -1.01 22.24
C SER A 256 9.41 -2.45 21.75
N VAL A 257 10.63 -2.92 21.46
CA VAL A 257 10.90 -4.32 21.12
C VAL A 257 11.60 -4.97 22.32
N PRO A 258 11.10 -6.10 22.85
CA PRO A 258 11.76 -6.81 23.95
C PRO A 258 13.24 -7.08 23.66
N ASP A 259 14.09 -6.90 24.65
CA ASP A 259 15.54 -7.14 24.58
C ASP A 259 16.33 -6.27 23.57
N HIS A 260 15.70 -5.25 22.98
CA HIS A 260 16.34 -4.31 22.05
C HIS A 260 16.21 -2.86 22.53
N PRO A 261 17.25 -2.02 22.31
CA PRO A 261 17.27 -0.64 22.83
C PRO A 261 16.50 0.38 21.98
N PHE A 262 15.95 -0.02 20.83
CA PHE A 262 15.22 0.86 19.92
C PHE A 262 14.15 0.08 19.13
N PRO A 263 13.14 0.77 18.56
CA PRO A 263 12.08 0.15 17.76
C PRO A 263 12.59 -0.40 16.41
N TYR A 264 11.78 -1.23 15.75
CA TYR A 264 12.08 -1.74 14.39
C TYR A 264 12.16 -0.61 13.36
N SER A 265 11.32 0.42 13.50
CA SER A 265 11.24 1.57 12.61
C SER A 265 10.69 2.78 13.38
N ASP A 266 10.64 3.94 12.75
CA ASP A 266 9.85 5.08 13.24
C ASP A 266 8.34 4.84 13.05
N HIS A 267 7.96 3.90 12.18
CA HIS A 267 6.60 3.36 12.04
C HIS A 267 6.42 2.03 12.79
N GLU A 268 5.19 1.75 13.20
CA GLU A 268 4.77 0.45 13.72
C GLU A 268 4.42 -0.51 12.59
N ALA A 269 4.79 -1.77 12.76
CA ALA A 269 4.41 -2.83 11.83
C ALA A 269 2.95 -3.21 12.00
N LEU A 270 2.27 -3.53 10.91
CA LEU A 270 0.88 -4.02 10.88
C LEU A 270 0.88 -5.50 10.52
N THR A 271 0.07 -6.27 11.24
CA THR A 271 -0.26 -7.66 10.85
C THR A 271 -1.77 -7.83 10.83
N ALA A 272 -2.32 -8.34 9.73
CA ALA A 272 -3.74 -8.66 9.59
C ALA A 272 -3.92 -10.15 9.26
N GLN A 273 -4.76 -10.84 10.04
CA GLN A 273 -5.21 -12.20 9.75
C GLN A 273 -6.50 -12.14 8.95
N LEU A 274 -6.42 -12.52 7.67
CA LEU A 274 -7.55 -12.51 6.74
C LEU A 274 -8.05 -13.93 6.50
N ARG A 275 -9.32 -14.18 6.79
CA ARG A 275 -9.98 -15.45 6.49
C ARG A 275 -10.78 -15.36 5.19
N LEU A 276 -10.41 -16.20 4.24
CA LEU A 276 -11.00 -16.32 2.91
C LEU A 276 -12.07 -17.43 2.89
N LYS A 277 -13.28 -17.08 2.47
CA LYS A 277 -14.40 -18.00 2.25
C LYS A 277 -14.84 -17.91 0.78
N PHE A 278 -14.70 -19.01 0.04
CA PHE A 278 -15.20 -19.13 -1.33
C PHE A 278 -16.58 -19.80 -1.31
N ASN A 279 -17.57 -19.16 -1.90
CA ASN A 279 -18.88 -19.76 -2.11
C ASN A 279 -18.86 -20.50 -3.44
N ILE A 280 -18.91 -21.84 -3.39
CA ILE A 280 -19.27 -22.63 -4.56
C ILE A 280 -20.77 -22.41 -4.77
N PRO A 281 -21.22 -21.88 -5.92
CA PRO A 281 -22.65 -21.86 -6.22
C PRO A 281 -23.15 -23.30 -6.10
N ALA A 282 -24.20 -23.53 -5.31
CA ALA A 282 -24.84 -24.84 -5.29
C ALA A 282 -25.12 -25.23 -6.75
N GLU A 283 -24.62 -26.39 -7.18
CA GLU A 283 -25.05 -26.97 -8.45
C GLU A 283 -26.57 -27.01 -8.40
N THR A 284 -27.22 -26.24 -9.27
CA THR A 284 -28.63 -26.45 -9.56
C THR A 284 -28.70 -27.82 -10.20
N GLY A 285 -28.91 -28.84 -9.37
CA GLY A 285 -29.19 -30.19 -9.80
C GLY A 285 -30.32 -30.14 -10.82
N SER A 286 -30.02 -30.66 -12.00
CA SER A 286 -31.00 -31.13 -12.96
C SER A 286 -31.94 -32.12 -12.27
N ASP A 287 -33.24 -31.80 -12.20
CA ASP A 287 -34.37 -32.70 -12.44
C ASP A 287 -35.69 -32.01 -12.05
N GLU A 288 -36.44 -31.53 -13.05
CA GLU A 288 -37.67 -32.20 -13.50
C GLU A 288 -38.37 -31.38 -14.59
N LEU A 289 -38.50 -32.04 -15.73
CA LEU A 289 -39.27 -31.62 -16.88
C LEU A 289 -40.77 -31.84 -16.54
N SER A 290 -41.50 -30.78 -16.16
CA SER A 290 -42.97 -30.82 -16.24
C SER A 290 -43.47 -29.74 -17.19
N LYS A 291 -44.04 -30.23 -18.30
CA LYS A 291 -44.76 -29.46 -19.29
C LYS A 291 -46.01 -28.87 -18.65
N THR A 292 -46.28 -27.59 -18.86
CA THR A 292 -47.63 -27.12 -19.22
C THR A 292 -47.55 -25.74 -19.90
N ARG A 293 -48.50 -25.56 -20.81
CA ARG A 293 -48.56 -24.61 -21.93
C ARG A 293 -49.20 -23.27 -21.55
N ASP A 294 -48.78 -22.20 -22.24
CA ASP A 294 -49.58 -21.14 -22.92
C ASP A 294 -50.63 -20.31 -22.11
N SER A 295 -50.78 -18.97 -22.18
CA SER A 295 -50.21 -17.83 -22.94
C SER A 295 -50.60 -16.47 -22.22
N PRO A 296 -50.71 -15.26 -22.82
CA PRO A 296 -49.85 -14.11 -22.49
C PRO A 296 -50.57 -12.77 -22.12
N ALA A 297 -49.86 -11.85 -21.43
CA ALA A 297 -50.01 -10.38 -21.44
C ALA A 297 -49.09 -9.80 -20.35
N GLY A 298 -48.39 -8.66 -20.45
CA GLY A 298 -48.29 -7.61 -21.44
C GLY A 298 -47.13 -6.68 -21.06
N TYR A 299 -46.70 -5.88 -22.02
CA TYR A 299 -45.63 -4.88 -21.92
C TYR A 299 -45.87 -3.80 -20.85
N SER A 300 -44.81 -3.35 -20.16
CA SER A 300 -44.39 -1.94 -20.20
C SER A 300 -43.05 -1.68 -19.49
N ASN A 301 -42.27 -0.79 -20.11
CA ASN A 301 -40.91 -0.37 -19.79
C ASN A 301 -40.80 0.55 -18.57
N GLY A 302 -39.63 0.55 -17.94
CA GLY A 302 -39.23 1.57 -16.96
C GLY A 302 -37.74 1.52 -16.61
N HIS A 303 -36.88 1.83 -17.59
CA HIS A 303 -35.45 2.08 -17.39
C HIS A 303 -35.24 3.30 -16.48
N ASN A 304 -34.49 3.15 -15.38
CA ASN A 304 -33.86 4.27 -14.67
C ASN A 304 -32.34 4.05 -14.65
N GLY A 305 -31.70 4.42 -15.77
CA GLY A 305 -30.26 4.57 -15.84
C GLY A 305 -29.83 5.82 -15.08
N LYS A 306 -29.10 5.65 -13.98
CA LYS A 306 -28.36 6.75 -13.36
C LYS A 306 -27.19 7.13 -14.28
N ILE A 307 -27.33 8.27 -14.96
CA ILE A 307 -26.25 8.91 -15.71
C ILE A 307 -25.20 9.40 -14.70
N MET A 308 -24.08 8.69 -14.64
CA MET A 308 -22.88 9.11 -13.93
C MET A 308 -22.20 10.16 -14.82
N ARG A 309 -22.21 11.44 -14.39
CA ARG A 309 -21.52 12.51 -15.11
C ARG A 309 -20.02 12.22 -15.10
N LYS A 310 -19.43 12.03 -16.29
CA LYS A 310 -17.99 12.14 -16.51
C LYS A 310 -17.57 13.54 -16.09
N ILE A 311 -16.63 13.63 -15.14
CA ILE A 311 -15.84 14.84 -14.93
C ILE A 311 -14.58 14.62 -15.77
N ASP A 312 -14.54 15.21 -16.97
CA ASP A 312 -13.31 15.31 -17.74
C ASP A 312 -12.46 16.40 -17.10
N VAL A 313 -11.39 16.01 -16.41
CA VAL A 313 -10.31 16.93 -16.00
C VAL A 313 -9.18 16.77 -17.01
N THR A 314 -9.20 17.57 -18.07
CA THR A 314 -8.04 17.74 -18.96
C THR A 314 -6.97 18.57 -18.23
N PHE A 315 -5.84 17.95 -17.92
CA PHE A 315 -4.61 18.67 -17.60
C PHE A 315 -3.79 18.83 -18.89
N ASP A 316 -3.59 20.09 -19.31
CA ASP A 316 -2.67 20.42 -20.40
C ASP A 316 -1.22 20.20 -19.94
N THR A 317 -0.59 19.16 -20.44
CA THR A 317 0.81 18.84 -20.20
C THR A 317 1.71 19.71 -21.08
N TYR A 318 2.07 20.91 -20.63
CA TYR A 318 3.20 21.64 -21.22
C TYR A 318 4.51 21.12 -20.63
N CYS A 319 5.12 20.14 -21.31
CA CYS A 319 6.51 19.73 -21.08
C CYS A 319 7.46 20.83 -21.56
N LEU A 320 8.03 21.61 -20.64
CA LEU A 320 9.13 22.52 -20.94
C LEU A 320 10.46 21.76 -20.81
N PHE A 321 11.04 21.38 -21.94
CA PHE A 321 12.43 20.94 -22.02
C PHE A 321 13.35 22.15 -21.87
N PHE A 322 14.11 22.23 -20.77
CA PHE A 322 15.32 23.04 -20.72
C PHE A 322 16.52 22.13 -20.52
N VAL A 323 17.28 21.97 -21.61
CA VAL A 323 18.63 21.41 -21.61
C VAL A 323 19.57 22.49 -21.08
N LEU A 324 20.24 22.20 -19.95
CA LEU A 324 21.33 23.03 -19.45
C LEU A 324 22.58 22.80 -20.32
N VAL A 325 22.93 23.79 -21.14
CA VAL A 325 24.26 23.91 -21.75
C VAL A 325 25.13 24.77 -20.81
N PRO A 326 26.32 24.33 -20.39
CA PRO A 326 27.18 25.14 -19.55
C PRO A 326 27.89 26.22 -20.38
N SER A 327 27.68 27.48 -20.03
CA SER A 327 28.41 28.64 -20.56
C SER A 327 29.75 28.81 -19.83
N HIS A 328 30.87 28.71 -20.57
CA HIS A 328 32.19 29.12 -20.11
C HIS A 328 32.28 30.65 -19.89
N PRO A 329 33.09 31.15 -18.94
CA PRO A 329 33.32 32.58 -18.76
C PRO A 329 34.26 33.14 -19.84
N PRO A 330 34.09 34.41 -20.28
CA PRO A 330 34.99 35.03 -21.23
C PRO A 330 36.34 35.40 -20.59
N ARG A 331 37.40 35.23 -21.38
CA ARG A 331 38.73 35.79 -21.13
C ARG A 331 38.65 37.31 -21.27
N GLU A 332 39.11 38.04 -20.26
CA GLU A 332 39.44 39.46 -20.42
C GLU A 332 40.83 39.60 -21.04
N ALA A 333 40.91 40.40 -22.09
CA ALA A 333 42.14 40.94 -22.62
C ALA A 333 42.34 42.33 -21.99
N GLY A 334 43.51 42.55 -21.41
CA GLY A 334 43.96 43.80 -20.81
C GLY A 334 45.38 43.64 -20.30
#